data_AF-A0A522PQC7-F1
#
_entry.id   AF-A0A522PQC7-F1
#
_cell.length_a   1.000
_cell.length_b   1.000
_cell.length_c   1.000
_cell.angle_alpha   90.00
_cell.angle_beta   90.00
_cell.angle_gamma   90.00
#
_symmetry.space_group_name_H-M   'P 1'
#
loop_
_entity.id
_entity.type
_entity.pdbx_description
1 polymer ?
#
loop_
_entity_poly.entity_id
_entity_poly.type
_entity_poly.pdbx_seq_one_letter_code
_entity_poly.pdbx_strand_id
1 'polypeptide(L)'
;MAATGLSADPKEYRRRLDEQPDEQIDSWCIELMRDLSVWLGVRRVLAEFRKAAGIDDAALERIYAAGGGPPATVGHNEAGELMVPAIALHCLVPGLRSQVKDARPRLTNFLIQNFDQLVYI
;
A
#
# COMPACT_ATOMS: atom_id res chain seq x y z
N MET A 1 -13.61 -6.86 21.27
CA MET A 1 -13.93 -6.96 19.84
C MET A 1 -13.94 -5.55 19.30
N ALA A 2 -12.91 -5.17 18.55
CA ALA A 2 -12.62 -3.80 18.16
C ALA A 2 -13.69 -3.26 17.20
N ALA A 3 -13.96 -1.95 17.31
CA ALA A 3 -15.08 -1.27 16.71
C ALA A 3 -15.13 -1.40 15.18
N THR A 4 -16.32 -1.70 14.65
CA THR A 4 -16.73 -1.66 13.23
C THR A 4 -16.75 -0.22 12.66
N GLY A 5 -15.73 0.57 12.97
CA GLY A 5 -15.69 2.03 12.82
C GLY A 5 -15.20 2.56 11.47
N LEU A 6 -15.36 1.82 10.38
CA LEU A 6 -15.04 2.31 9.03
C LEU A 6 -16.37 2.59 8.32
N SER A 7 -16.68 3.88 8.15
CA SER A 7 -17.92 4.39 7.57
C SER A 7 -18.25 3.74 6.22
N ALA A 8 -19.53 3.47 5.94
CA ALA A 8 -19.99 2.94 4.64
C ALA A 8 -19.84 3.93 3.46
N ASP A 9 -19.38 5.16 3.70
CA ASP A 9 -19.13 6.17 2.66
C ASP A 9 -17.62 6.44 2.51
N PRO A 10 -17.03 6.19 1.33
CA PRO A 10 -15.63 6.51 1.04
C PRO A 10 -15.24 7.99 1.31
N LYS A 11 -16.18 8.94 1.19
CA LYS A 11 -15.91 10.35 1.50
C LYS A 11 -15.79 10.59 3.00
N GLU A 12 -16.64 9.97 3.80
CA GLU A 12 -16.51 10.03 5.24
C GLU A 12 -15.24 9.30 5.70
N TYR A 13 -14.93 8.16 5.08
CA TYR A 13 -13.68 7.46 5.35
C TYR A 13 -12.46 8.35 5.06
N ARG A 14 -12.43 9.05 3.91
CA ARG A 14 -11.38 10.04 3.59
C ARG A 14 -11.22 11.06 4.71
N ARG A 15 -12.32 11.67 5.16
CA ARG A 15 -12.27 12.68 6.23
C ARG A 15 -11.67 12.12 7.52
N ARG A 16 -12.06 10.89 7.90
CA ARG A 16 -11.50 10.22 9.09
C ARG A 16 -10.02 9.91 8.94
N LEU A 17 -9.56 9.55 7.75
CA LEU A 17 -8.13 9.34 7.45
C LEU A 17 -7.34 10.64 7.54
N ASP A 18 -7.90 11.75 7.07
CA ASP A 18 -7.22 13.05 7.13
C ASP A 18 -6.97 13.51 8.58
N GLU A 19 -7.81 13.07 9.53
CA GLU A 19 -7.66 13.32 10.99
C GLU A 19 -6.60 12.45 11.67
N GLN A 20 -6.08 11.40 11.02
CA GLN A 20 -5.13 10.47 11.65
C GLN A 20 -3.67 10.96 11.55
N PRO A 21 -2.82 10.58 12.51
CA PRO A 21 -1.38 10.81 12.39
C PRO A 21 -0.76 9.97 11.25
N ASP A 22 0.38 10.41 10.73
CA ASP A 22 1.05 9.75 9.61
C ASP A 22 1.42 8.30 9.91
N GLU A 23 1.85 8.03 11.14
CA GLU A 23 2.23 6.68 11.59
C GLU A 23 1.03 5.71 11.54
N GLN A 24 -0.18 6.21 11.82
CA GLN A 24 -1.38 5.38 11.77
C GLN A 24 -1.75 5.04 10.31
N ILE A 25 -1.63 6.00 9.40
CA ILE A 25 -1.83 5.76 7.96
C ILE A 25 -0.83 4.74 7.45
N ASP A 26 0.43 4.86 7.85
CA ASP A 26 1.49 3.95 7.45
C ASP A 26 1.22 2.52 7.95
N SER A 27 0.83 2.35 9.22
CA SER A 27 0.46 1.05 9.80
C SER A 27 -0.69 0.41 9.03
N TRP A 28 -1.76 1.16 8.77
CA TRP A 28 -2.91 0.64 8.04
C TRP A 28 -2.60 0.28 6.60
N CYS A 29 -1.75 1.04 5.92
CA CYS A 29 -1.32 0.66 4.58
C CYS A 29 -0.53 -0.67 4.58
N ILE A 30 0.35 -0.87 5.56
CA ILE A 30 1.13 -2.10 5.71
C ILE A 30 0.21 -3.29 6.02
N GLU A 31 -0.72 -3.12 6.95
CA GLU A 31 -1.72 -4.14 7.31
C GLU A 31 -2.59 -4.52 6.10
N LEU A 32 -3.14 -3.53 5.40
CA LEU A 32 -3.93 -3.75 4.20
C LEU A 32 -3.13 -4.49 3.11
N MET A 33 -1.88 -4.12 2.86
CA MET A 33 -1.03 -4.83 1.89
C MET A 33 -0.88 -6.31 2.26
N ARG A 34 -0.64 -6.59 3.55
CA ARG A 34 -0.53 -7.95 4.06
C ARG A 34 -1.83 -8.71 3.82
N ASP A 35 -2.97 -8.15 4.21
CA ASP A 35 -4.26 -8.82 4.08
C ASP A 35 -4.61 -9.04 2.61
N LEU A 36 -4.53 -8.02 1.76
CA LEU A 36 -4.74 -8.16 0.33
C LEU A 36 -3.80 -9.19 -0.31
N SER A 37 -2.56 -9.34 0.19
CA SER A 37 -1.64 -10.34 -0.34
C SER A 37 -2.09 -11.77 -0.05
N VAL A 38 -2.77 -12.00 1.08
CA VAL A 38 -3.35 -13.31 1.44
C VAL A 38 -4.57 -13.61 0.56
N TRP A 39 -5.43 -12.62 0.35
CA TRP A 39 -6.69 -12.82 -0.36
C TRP A 39 -6.56 -12.81 -1.89
N LEU A 40 -5.76 -11.91 -2.42
CA LEU A 40 -5.70 -11.61 -3.86
C LEU A 40 -4.32 -11.91 -4.48
N GLY A 41 -3.33 -12.22 -3.64
CA GLY A 41 -1.96 -12.43 -4.07
C GLY A 41 -1.18 -11.12 -4.30
N VAL A 42 0.15 -11.23 -4.21
CA VAL A 42 1.08 -10.10 -4.27
C VAL A 42 0.94 -9.27 -5.56
N ARG A 43 0.75 -9.94 -6.71
CA ARG A 43 0.62 -9.25 -8.00
C ARG A 43 -0.49 -8.20 -7.96
N ARG A 44 -1.62 -8.52 -7.32
CA ARG A 44 -2.75 -7.60 -7.21
C ARG A 44 -2.43 -6.43 -6.28
N VAL A 45 -1.76 -6.69 -5.16
CA VAL A 45 -1.30 -5.65 -4.22
C VAL A 45 -0.39 -4.65 -4.92
N LEU A 46 0.61 -5.11 -5.67
CA LEU A 46 1.55 -4.23 -6.38
C LEU A 46 0.85 -3.42 -7.47
N ALA A 47 -0.10 -4.02 -8.21
CA ALA A 47 -0.89 -3.31 -9.20
C ALA A 47 -1.73 -2.18 -8.58
N GLU A 48 -2.48 -2.46 -7.51
CA GLU A 48 -3.31 -1.46 -6.84
C GLU A 48 -2.46 -0.40 -6.14
N PHE A 49 -1.32 -0.78 -5.54
CA PHE A 49 -0.41 0.17 -4.93
C PHE A 49 0.23 1.11 -5.97
N ARG A 50 0.71 0.59 -7.11
CA ARG A 50 1.23 1.42 -8.21
C ARG A 50 0.19 2.41 -8.71
N LYS A 51 -1.05 1.94 -8.91
CA LYS A 51 -2.17 2.77 -9.34
C LYS A 51 -2.50 3.87 -8.32
N ALA A 52 -2.61 3.51 -7.04
CA ALA A 52 -2.93 4.45 -5.98
C ALA A 52 -1.82 5.49 -5.73
N ALA A 53 -0.58 5.02 -5.76
CA ALA A 53 0.60 5.86 -5.58
C ALA A 53 1.00 6.60 -6.86
N GLY A 54 0.41 6.30 -8.03
CA GLY A 54 0.74 6.94 -9.30
C GLY A 54 2.22 6.78 -9.67
N ILE A 55 2.75 5.57 -9.52
CA ILE A 55 4.16 5.23 -9.78
C ILE A 55 4.26 4.08 -10.78
N ASP A 56 5.35 4.05 -11.53
CA ASP A 56 5.72 2.96 -12.43
C ASP A 56 6.61 1.91 -11.73
N ASP A 57 7.01 0.87 -12.47
CA ASP A 57 7.82 -0.23 -11.94
C ASP A 57 9.22 0.23 -11.52
N ALA A 58 9.83 1.15 -12.27
CA ALA A 58 11.14 1.70 -11.92
C ALA A 58 11.09 2.54 -10.63
N ALA A 59 10.00 3.27 -10.40
CA ALA A 59 9.77 3.94 -9.13
C ALA A 59 9.45 2.93 -8.01
N LEU A 60 8.66 1.89 -8.29
CA LEU A 60 8.33 0.83 -7.32
C LEU A 60 9.60 0.11 -6.81
N GLU A 61 10.53 -0.24 -7.70
CA GLU A 61 11.80 -0.85 -7.33
C GLU A 61 12.66 0.09 -6.46
N ARG A 62 12.74 1.38 -6.84
CA ARG A 62 13.48 2.37 -6.06
C ARG A 62 12.92 2.58 -4.66
N ILE A 63 11.60 2.68 -4.51
CA ILE A 63 11.00 2.84 -3.18
C ILE A 63 11.14 1.56 -2.37
N TYR A 64 11.03 0.39 -2.99
CA TYR A 64 11.24 -0.88 -2.31
C TYR A 64 12.65 -0.94 -1.69
N ALA A 65 13.67 -0.62 -2.48
CA ALA A 65 15.05 -0.54 -2.00
C ALA A 65 15.23 0.53 -0.91
N ALA A 66 14.70 1.74 -1.12
CA ALA A 66 14.80 2.83 -0.16
C ALA A 66 14.10 2.53 1.19
N GLY A 67 13.05 1.71 1.17
CA GLY A 67 12.33 1.26 2.35
C GLY A 67 12.94 0.05 3.06
N GLY A 68 14.14 -0.38 2.65
CA GLY A 68 14.88 -1.50 3.26
C GLY A 68 14.60 -2.86 2.61
N GLY A 69 13.85 -2.90 1.51
CA GLY A 69 13.62 -4.10 0.72
C GLY A 69 14.91 -4.57 0.03
N PRO A 70 15.33 -5.84 0.17
CA PRO A 70 16.56 -6.33 -0.47
C PRO A 70 16.45 -6.33 -2.01
N PRO A 71 17.24 -5.55 -2.77
CA PRO A 71 17.10 -5.48 -4.23
C PRO A 71 17.30 -6.84 -4.92
N ALA A 72 18.10 -7.72 -4.33
CA ALA A 72 18.36 -9.07 -4.85
C ALA A 72 17.13 -10.00 -4.83
N THR A 73 16.05 -9.63 -4.13
CA THR A 73 14.80 -10.42 -4.10
C THR A 73 13.74 -9.90 -5.06
N VAL A 74 14.04 -8.83 -5.79
CA VAL A 74 13.19 -8.31 -6.86
C VAL A 74 13.21 -9.29 -8.04
N GLY A 75 12.05 -9.52 -8.64
CA GLY A 75 11.90 -10.33 -9.84
C GLY A 75 10.83 -9.77 -10.76
N HIS A 76 10.50 -10.52 -11.81
CA HIS A 76 9.42 -10.18 -12.72
C HIS A 76 8.53 -11.39 -12.95
N ASN A 77 7.24 -11.16 -13.21
CA ASN A 77 6.34 -12.22 -13.63
C ASN A 77 6.46 -12.50 -15.15
N GLU A 78 5.65 -13.44 -15.66
CA GLU A 78 5.65 -13.81 -17.08
C GLU A 78 5.33 -12.65 -18.04
N ALA A 79 4.58 -11.66 -17.57
CA ALA A 79 4.26 -10.45 -18.34
C ALA A 79 5.34 -9.35 -18.23
N GLY A 80 6.42 -9.60 -17.49
CA GLY A 80 7.49 -8.63 -17.25
C GLY A 80 7.14 -7.57 -16.21
N GLU A 81 6.09 -7.75 -15.40
CA GLU A 81 5.76 -6.81 -14.32
C GLU A 81 6.64 -7.07 -13.09
N LEU A 82 7.10 -5.99 -12.44
CA LEU A 82 7.91 -6.07 -11.22
C LEU A 82 7.18 -6.81 -10.10
N MET A 83 7.89 -7.72 -9.42
CA MET A 83 7.45 -8.50 -8.28
C MET A 83 8.44 -8.37 -7.12
N VAL A 84 7.90 -8.31 -5.90
CA VAL A 84 8.67 -8.36 -4.65
C VAL A 84 8.08 -9.42 -3.72
N PRO A 85 8.82 -9.96 -2.74
CA PRO A 85 8.29 -10.94 -1.81
C PRO A 85 7.15 -10.38 -0.94
N ALA A 86 6.12 -11.18 -0.68
CA ALA A 86 4.98 -10.80 0.15
C ALA A 86 5.42 -10.29 1.54
N ILE A 87 6.40 -10.97 2.15
CA ILE A 87 6.92 -10.63 3.48
C ILE A 87 7.62 -9.27 3.53
N ALA A 88 8.03 -8.73 2.37
CA ALA A 88 8.75 -7.47 2.27
C ALA A 88 7.85 -6.32 1.75
N LEU A 89 6.55 -6.55 1.57
CA LEU A 89 5.61 -5.49 1.11
C LEU A 89 5.59 -4.29 2.05
N HIS A 90 5.83 -4.51 3.36
CA HIS A 90 5.89 -3.43 4.33
C HIS A 90 6.98 -2.39 4.04
N CYS A 91 8.02 -2.73 3.26
CA CYS A 91 9.07 -1.80 2.85
C CYS A 91 8.55 -0.70 1.89
N LEU A 92 7.45 -0.93 1.19
CA LEU A 92 6.94 0.02 0.20
C LEU A 92 6.48 1.34 0.84
N VAL A 93 5.93 1.29 2.06
CA VAL A 93 5.45 2.47 2.78
C VAL A 93 6.59 3.41 3.22
N PRO A 94 7.60 2.98 4.01
CA PRO A 94 8.73 3.82 4.35
C PRO A 94 9.54 4.23 3.10
N GLY A 95 9.60 3.36 2.11
CA GLY A 95 10.16 3.68 0.79
C GLY A 95 9.50 4.89 0.14
N LEU A 96 8.16 4.85 0.01
CA LEU A 96 7.38 5.93 -0.55
C LEU A 96 7.53 7.22 0.27
N ARG A 97 7.49 7.12 1.61
CA ARG A 97 7.72 8.25 2.54
C ARG A 97 9.06 8.93 2.31
N SER A 98 10.11 8.16 2.04
CA SER A 98 11.46 8.71 1.83
C SER A 98 11.66 9.36 0.45
N GLN A 99 11.02 8.82 -0.60
CA GLN A 99 11.30 9.20 -1.98
C GLN A 99 10.28 10.17 -2.58
N VAL A 100 9.08 10.28 -2.00
CA VAL A 100 7.95 11.01 -2.59
C VAL A 100 7.42 12.05 -1.61
N LYS A 101 7.50 13.33 -1.99
CA LYS A 101 7.13 14.47 -1.12
C LYS A 101 5.65 14.45 -0.69
N ASP A 102 4.77 13.96 -1.55
CA ASP A 102 3.33 13.82 -1.32
C ASP A 102 2.95 12.36 -1.00
N ALA A 103 3.79 11.64 -0.25
CA ALA A 103 3.54 10.25 0.15
C ALA A 103 2.23 10.08 0.94
N ARG A 104 1.94 10.97 1.92
CA ARG A 104 0.71 10.91 2.73
C ARG A 104 -0.55 10.79 1.87
N PRO A 105 -0.88 11.74 0.98
CA PRO A 105 -2.10 11.64 0.18
C PRO A 105 -2.12 10.41 -0.75
N ARG A 106 -0.97 9.93 -1.23
CA ARG A 106 -0.86 8.70 -2.04
C ARG A 106 -1.19 7.44 -1.23
N LEU A 107 -0.71 7.35 0.00
CA LEU A 107 -1.04 6.26 0.93
C LEU A 107 -2.53 6.31 1.32
N THR A 108 -3.06 7.50 1.59
CA THR A 108 -4.50 7.66 1.84
C THR A 108 -5.33 7.23 0.62
N ASN A 109 -4.89 7.52 -0.60
CA ASN A 109 -5.56 7.05 -1.81
C ASN A 109 -5.55 5.52 -1.92
N PHE A 110 -4.46 4.86 -1.51
CA PHE A 110 -4.37 3.41 -1.50
C PHE A 110 -5.41 2.79 -0.55
N LEU A 111 -5.57 3.35 0.66
CA LEU A 111 -6.60 2.91 1.60
C LEU A 111 -8.02 3.09 1.03
N ILE A 112 -8.30 4.23 0.39
CA ILE A 112 -9.62 4.54 -0.16
C ILE A 112 -9.96 3.68 -1.37
N GLN A 113 -9.00 3.47 -2.28
CA GLN A 113 -9.22 2.64 -3.48
C GLN A 113 -9.51 1.18 -3.12
N ASN A 114 -9.09 0.74 -1.93
CA ASN A 114 -9.32 -0.59 -1.41
C ASN A 114 -10.32 -0.60 -0.25
N PHE A 115 -11.12 0.46 -0.09
CA PHE A 115 -12.10 0.61 0.99
C PHE A 115 -13.05 -0.58 1.07
N ASP A 116 -13.58 -1.05 -0.06
CA ASP A 116 -14.50 -2.18 -0.08
C ASP A 116 -13.86 -3.45 0.49
N GLN A 117 -12.53 -3.60 0.36
CA GLN A 117 -11.82 -4.75 0.89
C GLN A 117 -11.53 -4.64 2.39
N LEU A 118 -11.50 -3.42 2.94
CA LEU A 118 -11.42 -3.19 4.38
C LEU A 118 -12.71 -3.57 5.11
N VAL A 119 -13.86 -3.57 4.43
CA VAL A 119 -15.16 -3.94 5.02
C VAL A 119 -15.30 -5.45 5.19
N TYR A 120 -14.49 -6.25 4.48
CA TYR A 120 -14.52 -7.72 4.53
C TYR A 120 -13.39 -8.35 5.36
N ILE A 121 -12.56 -7.54 6.04
CA ILE A 121 -11.49 -7.97 6.95
C ILE A 121 -11.96 -7.80 8.39
#